data_AF-A0A6J8D862-F1
#
_entry.id   AF-A0A6J8D862-F1
#
_cell.length_a   1.000
_cell.length_b   1.000
_cell.length_c   1.000
_cell.angle_alpha   90.00
_cell.angle_beta   90.00
_cell.angle_gamma   90.00
#
_symmetry.space_group_name_H-M   'P 1'
#
loop_
_entity.id
_entity.type
_entity.pdbx_description
1 polymer ?
#
loop_
_entity_poly.entity_id
_entity_poly.type
_entity_poly.pdbx_seq_one_letter_code
_entity_poly.pdbx_strand_id
1 'polypeptide(L)'
;MGRGTVNKESGDELSDEVSQASELAKLQRQLRVMENDRRSYAEEAQNYLRKQQSEIANLSKENIDMRTVLKLAQSDKNENKDLEDTEKLFNLIESLDYYNNSIKLEKMRVNELDNEIRKVERKIANKRKQSGSNTEIVTEKNILRKVHVMENRLNKATIKFNNQLAVNGRLRKDIDHLRQERSVFDNLYKKISKELNETTKKMNDVISKASVAYEERDEAQTKMIALKERSEKDIAQHDSEMKDLQRVIHHDNKLKEFFNAKSNDRALYKEEEEAKKSRNSKDKDTDAENVQIQTFEEAIEKIKEATGETDIETIVDNFIKKEDEHFALYNYVNELNDEVEHLQREIDEMNKEIKRIEADGIKQEDERIKVLQELEIRGDKITKETEQGNKKLVEINKTLDQLKSGVLHLFGAIDCDPSSIKDMLGSEKGVTNKNIMKYMGIIEGKTMDYLQKHEYNEMEKNPPPPEKKDKKGEPTTPSTQMSNKVAEPPPISINPPSAADDEELEVPEEPTDLRPLTHEELKLIAQRNIGKRVNTLAVPSPTKATKSPRAT
;
A
#
# COMPACT_ATOMS: atom_id res chain seq x y z
N MET A 1 -45.94 -114.23 -180.41
CA MET A 1 -45.84 -112.75 -180.53
C MET A 1 -45.87 -112.20 -179.10
N GLY A 2 -45.20 -111.12 -178.71
CA GLY A 2 -44.79 -109.93 -179.47
C GLY A 2 -45.93 -108.88 -179.49
N ARG A 3 -45.57 -107.58 -179.58
CA ARG A 3 -46.43 -106.36 -179.62
C ARG A 3 -46.86 -105.79 -178.24
N GLY A 4 -46.95 -104.46 -178.12
CA GLY A 4 -47.92 -103.79 -177.22
C GLY A 4 -47.44 -102.72 -176.22
N THR A 5 -48.43 -102.11 -175.56
CA THR A 5 -48.39 -101.06 -174.51
C THR A 5 -47.84 -101.57 -173.16
N VAL A 6 -47.22 -100.79 -172.26
CA VAL A 6 -47.37 -99.37 -171.79
C VAL A 6 -48.43 -99.20 -170.68
N ASN A 7 -48.03 -99.55 -169.44
CA ASN A 7 -48.45 -99.06 -168.10
C ASN A 7 -47.60 -99.83 -167.03
N LYS A 8 -47.26 -99.38 -165.80
CA LYS A 8 -47.73 -98.35 -164.84
C LYS A 8 -48.86 -98.83 -163.89
N GLU A 9 -48.76 -98.84 -162.54
CA GLU A 9 -47.68 -98.67 -161.53
C GLU A 9 -48.11 -99.38 -160.20
N SER A 10 -47.28 -99.45 -159.13
CA SER A 10 -47.52 -100.42 -158.01
C SER A 10 -46.87 -100.13 -156.64
N GLY A 11 -47.57 -100.47 -155.53
CA GLY A 11 -46.98 -100.91 -154.23
C GLY A 11 -47.59 -100.37 -152.91
N ASP A 12 -48.23 -101.24 -152.08
CA ASP A 12 -48.24 -101.27 -150.57
C ASP A 12 -49.29 -102.28 -150.01
N GLU A 13 -48.91 -103.44 -149.42
CA GLU A 13 -49.84 -104.38 -148.72
C GLU A 13 -49.14 -105.33 -147.69
N LEU A 14 -48.45 -104.84 -146.64
CA LEU A 14 -47.73 -105.74 -145.69
C LEU A 14 -47.68 -105.36 -144.18
N SER A 15 -48.49 -104.41 -143.69
CA SER A 15 -48.29 -103.82 -142.33
C SER A 15 -49.28 -104.18 -141.20
N ASP A 16 -50.47 -104.73 -141.48
CA ASP A 16 -51.59 -104.61 -140.50
C ASP A 16 -51.79 -105.75 -139.48
N GLU A 17 -51.33 -106.98 -139.71
CA GLU A 17 -51.69 -108.12 -138.83
C GLU A 17 -50.99 -108.13 -137.46
N VAL A 18 -49.82 -107.48 -137.30
CA VAL A 18 -49.00 -107.60 -136.08
C VAL A 18 -49.57 -106.79 -134.89
N SER A 19 -50.42 -105.79 -135.14
CA SER A 19 -50.89 -104.87 -134.10
C SER A 19 -51.89 -105.51 -133.12
N GLN A 20 -52.85 -106.29 -133.63
CA GLN A 20 -54.05 -106.69 -132.86
C GLN A 20 -53.76 -107.70 -131.73
N ALA A 21 -52.78 -108.60 -131.90
CA ALA A 21 -52.45 -109.60 -130.88
C ALA A 21 -51.82 -109.00 -129.61
N SER A 22 -51.21 -107.82 -129.71
CA SER A 22 -50.54 -107.12 -128.61
C SER A 22 -51.52 -106.54 -127.57
N GLU A 23 -52.74 -106.17 -128.00
CA GLU A 23 -53.72 -105.52 -127.13
C GLU A 23 -54.44 -106.52 -126.21
N LEU A 24 -54.78 -107.71 -126.71
CA LEU A 24 -55.55 -108.71 -125.96
C LEU A 24 -54.78 -109.22 -124.72
N ALA A 25 -53.47 -109.42 -124.85
CA ALA A 25 -52.60 -109.84 -123.75
C ALA A 25 -52.46 -108.78 -122.64
N LYS A 26 -52.54 -107.48 -122.98
CA LYS A 26 -52.56 -106.38 -121.99
C LYS A 26 -53.84 -106.42 -121.16
N LEU A 27 -55.00 -106.56 -121.82
CA LEU A 27 -56.31 -106.54 -121.15
C LEU A 27 -56.48 -107.68 -120.12
N GLN A 28 -56.08 -108.91 -120.45
CA GLN A 28 -56.15 -110.03 -119.49
C GLN A 28 -55.25 -109.82 -118.26
N ARG A 29 -54.04 -109.27 -118.46
CA ARG A 29 -53.14 -108.95 -117.35
C ARG A 29 -53.72 -107.84 -116.46
N GLN A 30 -54.37 -106.85 -117.06
CA GLN A 30 -55.00 -105.73 -116.35
C GLN A 30 -56.19 -106.18 -115.48
N LEU A 31 -57.05 -107.09 -115.97
CA LEU A 31 -58.16 -107.65 -115.18
C LEU A 31 -57.68 -108.38 -113.92
N ARG A 32 -56.65 -109.23 -114.03
CA ARG A 32 -56.11 -109.98 -112.88
C ARG A 32 -55.47 -109.09 -111.81
N VAL A 33 -54.86 -107.97 -112.22
CA VAL A 33 -54.34 -106.96 -111.29
C VAL A 33 -55.50 -106.29 -110.56
N MET A 34 -56.49 -105.76 -111.29
CA MET A 34 -57.66 -105.09 -110.71
C MET A 34 -58.44 -105.97 -109.71
N GLU A 35 -58.56 -107.28 -109.96
CA GLU A 35 -59.28 -108.19 -109.06
C GLU A 35 -58.50 -108.52 -107.77
N ASN A 36 -57.16 -108.66 -107.87
CA ASN A 36 -56.29 -108.75 -106.70
C ASN A 36 -56.31 -107.45 -105.88
N ASP A 37 -56.21 -106.29 -106.53
CA ASP A 37 -56.27 -104.98 -105.88
C ASP A 37 -57.60 -104.80 -105.13
N ARG A 38 -58.73 -105.14 -105.77
CA ARG A 38 -60.06 -105.09 -105.13
C ARG A 38 -60.14 -105.94 -103.86
N ARG A 39 -59.47 -107.10 -103.84
CA ARG A 39 -59.43 -107.97 -102.67
C ARG A 39 -58.50 -107.43 -101.58
N SER A 40 -57.33 -106.92 -101.95
CA SER A 40 -56.40 -106.26 -101.02
C SER A 40 -57.06 -105.07 -100.33
N TYR A 41 -57.71 -104.18 -101.10
CA TYR A 41 -58.45 -103.04 -100.56
C TYR A 41 -59.60 -103.44 -99.63
N ALA A 42 -60.29 -104.55 -99.90
CA ALA A 42 -61.37 -105.04 -99.03
C ALA A 42 -60.84 -105.60 -97.69
N GLU A 43 -59.74 -106.34 -97.71
CA GLU A 43 -59.10 -106.88 -96.50
C GLU A 43 -58.41 -105.76 -95.69
N GLU A 44 -57.77 -104.78 -96.35
CA GLU A 44 -57.25 -103.56 -95.71
C GLU A 44 -58.37 -102.73 -95.08
N ALA A 45 -59.49 -102.50 -95.78
CA ALA A 45 -60.62 -101.77 -95.25
C ALA A 45 -61.23 -102.44 -94.02
N GLN A 46 -61.38 -103.78 -94.01
CA GLN A 46 -61.85 -104.51 -92.82
C GLN A 46 -60.84 -104.45 -91.67
N ASN A 47 -59.55 -104.58 -91.93
CA ASN A 47 -58.52 -104.46 -90.89
C ASN A 47 -58.44 -103.04 -90.31
N TYR A 48 -58.63 -102.02 -91.14
CA TYR A 48 -58.75 -100.63 -90.70
C TYR A 48 -60.00 -100.41 -89.84
N LEU A 49 -61.16 -100.95 -90.24
CA LEU A 49 -62.40 -100.91 -89.46
C LEU A 49 -62.26 -101.60 -88.10
N ARG A 50 -61.61 -102.77 -88.03
CA ARG A 50 -61.33 -103.47 -86.76
C ARG A 50 -60.40 -102.66 -85.86
N LYS A 51 -59.35 -102.04 -86.41
CA LYS A 51 -58.47 -101.13 -85.66
C LYS A 51 -59.26 -99.94 -85.11
N GLN A 52 -60.05 -99.26 -85.93
CA GLN A 52 -60.91 -98.15 -85.49
C GLN A 52 -61.90 -98.56 -84.40
N GLN A 53 -62.54 -99.74 -84.52
CA GLN A 53 -63.44 -100.25 -83.48
C GLN A 53 -62.71 -100.54 -82.16
N SER A 54 -61.50 -101.10 -82.23
CA SER A 54 -60.65 -101.30 -81.04
C SER A 54 -60.22 -99.98 -80.41
N GLU A 55 -59.86 -98.98 -81.22
CA GLU A 55 -59.50 -97.63 -80.77
C GLU A 55 -60.67 -96.96 -80.05
N ILE A 56 -61.87 -97.02 -80.64
CA ILE A 56 -63.11 -96.48 -80.07
C ILE A 56 -63.46 -97.18 -78.75
N ALA A 57 -63.27 -98.50 -78.65
CA ALA A 57 -63.50 -99.24 -77.41
C ALA A 57 -62.53 -98.82 -76.29
N ASN A 58 -61.24 -98.64 -76.62
CA ASN A 58 -60.23 -98.16 -75.68
C ASN A 58 -60.54 -96.72 -75.21
N LEU A 59 -60.79 -95.80 -76.15
CA LEU A 59 -61.15 -94.41 -75.85
C LEU A 59 -62.46 -94.30 -75.05
N SER A 60 -63.45 -95.15 -75.32
CA SER A 60 -64.69 -95.22 -74.54
C SER A 60 -64.43 -95.65 -73.10
N LYS A 61 -63.58 -96.66 -72.90
CA LYS A 61 -63.16 -97.10 -71.56
C LYS A 61 -62.41 -96.00 -70.82
N GLU A 62 -61.43 -95.37 -71.46
CA GLU A 62 -60.69 -94.24 -70.88
C GLU A 62 -61.62 -93.06 -70.53
N ASN A 63 -62.61 -92.76 -71.36
CA ASN A 63 -63.61 -91.72 -71.07
C ASN A 63 -64.47 -92.09 -69.84
N ILE A 64 -64.82 -93.36 -69.66
CA ILE A 64 -65.52 -93.85 -68.45
C ILE A 64 -64.60 -93.72 -67.23
N ASP A 65 -63.36 -94.21 -67.32
CA ASP A 65 -62.39 -94.18 -66.21
C ASP A 65 -62.14 -92.71 -65.78
N MET A 66 -61.86 -91.81 -66.74
CA MET A 66 -61.72 -90.36 -66.50
C MET A 66 -62.98 -89.73 -65.89
N ARG A 67 -64.19 -90.11 -66.33
CA ARG A 67 -65.45 -89.62 -65.70
C ARG A 67 -65.62 -90.13 -64.27
N THR A 68 -65.17 -91.34 -63.94
CA THR A 68 -65.24 -91.84 -62.56
C THR A 68 -64.25 -91.13 -61.65
N VAL A 69 -63.02 -90.90 -62.10
CA VAL A 69 -62.02 -90.09 -61.37
C VAL A 69 -62.52 -88.66 -61.17
N LEU A 70 -63.06 -88.03 -62.22
CA LEU A 70 -63.60 -86.67 -62.16
C LEU A 70 -64.78 -86.58 -61.17
N LYS A 71 -65.71 -87.55 -61.18
CA LYS A 71 -66.80 -87.62 -60.18
C LYS A 71 -66.31 -87.88 -58.75
N LEU A 72 -65.18 -88.57 -58.56
CA LEU A 72 -64.63 -88.84 -57.24
C LEU A 72 -63.88 -87.61 -56.69
N ALA A 73 -63.19 -86.86 -57.56
CA ALA A 73 -62.60 -85.56 -57.23
C ALA A 73 -63.68 -84.49 -56.97
N GLN A 74 -64.76 -84.49 -57.75
CA GLN A 74 -65.97 -83.67 -57.54
C GLN A 74 -66.99 -84.35 -56.61
N SER A 75 -66.56 -85.27 -55.75
CA SER A 75 -67.46 -85.81 -54.72
C SER A 75 -67.66 -84.76 -53.64
N ASP A 76 -68.90 -84.58 -53.18
CA ASP A 76 -69.27 -83.65 -52.11
C ASP A 76 -68.32 -83.74 -50.89
N LYS A 77 -67.82 -84.95 -50.57
CA LYS A 77 -66.87 -85.15 -49.47
C LYS A 77 -65.50 -84.52 -49.73
N ASN A 78 -65.02 -84.53 -50.98
CA ASN A 78 -63.75 -83.94 -51.36
C ASN A 78 -63.89 -82.42 -51.52
N GLU A 79 -64.98 -81.95 -52.14
CA GLU A 79 -65.30 -80.52 -52.26
C GLU A 79 -65.50 -79.85 -50.89
N ASN A 80 -66.23 -80.48 -49.96
CA ASN A 80 -66.35 -79.98 -48.59
C ASN A 80 -65.00 -79.94 -47.86
N LYS A 81 -64.11 -80.90 -48.11
CA LYS A 81 -62.76 -80.88 -47.52
C LYS A 81 -61.91 -79.76 -48.10
N ASP A 82 -61.95 -79.56 -49.41
CA ASP A 82 -61.25 -78.45 -50.07
C ASP A 82 -61.79 -77.10 -49.54
N LEU A 83 -63.10 -76.97 -49.34
CA LEU A 83 -63.71 -75.81 -48.69
C LEU A 83 -63.20 -75.61 -47.24
N GLU A 84 -63.27 -76.63 -46.39
CA GLU A 84 -62.72 -76.56 -45.03
C GLU A 84 -61.23 -76.17 -45.01
N ASP A 85 -60.42 -76.71 -45.93
CA ASP A 85 -59.00 -76.43 -46.00
C ASP A 85 -58.72 -75.01 -46.55
N THR A 86 -59.57 -74.46 -47.43
CA THR A 86 -59.53 -73.03 -47.80
C THR A 86 -59.96 -72.10 -46.66
N GLU A 87 -60.95 -72.48 -45.84
CA GLU A 87 -61.37 -71.71 -44.66
C GLU A 87 -60.26 -71.71 -43.59
N LYS A 88 -59.63 -72.86 -43.33
CA LYS A 88 -58.43 -72.96 -42.47
C LYS A 88 -57.29 -72.08 -43.01
N LEU A 89 -57.06 -72.08 -44.32
CA LEU A 89 -56.04 -71.25 -44.94
C LEU A 89 -56.33 -69.76 -44.80
N PHE A 90 -57.59 -69.34 -44.99
CA PHE A 90 -58.03 -67.95 -44.80
C PHE A 90 -57.79 -67.48 -43.36
N ASN A 91 -58.26 -68.26 -42.37
CA ASN A 91 -58.07 -67.98 -40.95
C ASN A 91 -56.57 -67.92 -40.57
N LEU A 92 -55.73 -68.76 -41.19
CA LEU A 92 -54.28 -68.76 -40.97
C LEU A 92 -53.59 -67.55 -41.60
N ILE A 93 -54.05 -67.08 -42.77
CA ILE A 93 -53.56 -65.85 -43.42
C ILE A 93 -53.96 -64.62 -42.59
N GLU A 94 -55.20 -64.52 -42.14
CA GLU A 94 -55.66 -63.42 -41.28
C GLU A 94 -54.88 -63.39 -39.95
N SER A 95 -54.63 -64.56 -39.35
CA SER A 95 -53.76 -64.70 -38.17
C SER A 95 -52.33 -64.25 -38.46
N LEU A 96 -51.76 -64.63 -39.60
CA LEU A 96 -50.42 -64.25 -40.03
C LEU A 96 -50.30 -62.73 -40.26
N ASP A 97 -51.30 -62.10 -40.86
CA ASP A 97 -51.35 -60.65 -41.05
C ASP A 97 -51.51 -59.90 -39.73
N TYR A 98 -52.33 -60.41 -38.81
CA TYR A 98 -52.43 -59.90 -37.45
C TYR A 98 -51.07 -59.94 -36.71
N TYR A 99 -50.41 -61.09 -36.68
CA TYR A 99 -49.10 -61.22 -36.05
C TYR A 99 -48.02 -60.38 -36.75
N ASN A 100 -48.02 -60.30 -38.08
CA ASN A 100 -47.10 -59.43 -38.83
C ASN A 100 -47.30 -57.95 -38.48
N ASN A 101 -48.53 -57.49 -38.32
CA ASN A 101 -48.82 -56.12 -37.93
C ASN A 101 -48.43 -55.85 -36.47
N SER A 102 -48.66 -56.80 -35.56
CA SER A 102 -48.15 -56.73 -34.18
C SER A 102 -46.62 -56.65 -34.12
N ILE A 103 -45.91 -57.49 -34.90
CA ILE A 103 -44.45 -57.47 -35.02
C ILE A 103 -43.93 -56.15 -35.60
N LYS A 104 -44.63 -55.53 -36.56
CA LYS A 104 -44.27 -54.20 -37.08
C LYS A 104 -44.40 -53.13 -36.00
N LEU A 105 -45.48 -53.13 -35.22
CA LEU A 105 -45.71 -52.18 -34.13
C LEU A 105 -44.64 -52.32 -33.04
N GLU A 106 -44.30 -53.53 -32.61
CA GLU A 106 -43.24 -53.73 -31.61
C GLU A 106 -41.85 -53.36 -32.15
N LYS A 107 -41.56 -53.62 -33.44
CA LYS A 107 -40.33 -53.12 -34.08
C LYS A 107 -40.26 -51.60 -34.11
N MET A 108 -41.39 -50.90 -34.30
CA MET A 108 -41.42 -49.44 -34.17
C MET A 108 -41.16 -49.02 -32.72
N ARG A 109 -41.77 -49.69 -31.74
CA ARG A 109 -41.58 -49.38 -30.31
C ARG A 109 -40.15 -49.60 -29.82
N VAL A 110 -39.49 -50.67 -30.27
CA VAL A 110 -38.06 -50.90 -29.99
C VAL A 110 -37.18 -49.78 -30.56
N ASN A 111 -37.44 -49.35 -31.81
CA ASN A 111 -36.70 -48.23 -32.41
C ASN A 111 -36.92 -46.90 -31.68
N GLU A 112 -38.12 -46.65 -31.14
CA GLU A 112 -38.37 -45.48 -30.28
C GLU A 112 -37.51 -45.54 -29.00
N LEU A 113 -37.53 -46.67 -28.30
CA LEU A 113 -36.77 -46.89 -27.07
C LEU A 113 -35.25 -46.79 -27.30
N ASP A 114 -34.72 -47.37 -28.38
CA ASP A 114 -33.31 -47.23 -28.76
C ASP A 114 -32.91 -45.76 -29.00
N ASN A 115 -33.81 -44.97 -29.59
CA ASN A 115 -33.59 -43.54 -29.78
C ASN A 115 -33.64 -42.74 -28.46
N GLU A 116 -34.47 -43.16 -27.49
CA GLU A 116 -34.48 -42.59 -26.14
C GLU A 116 -33.22 -42.96 -25.35
N ILE A 117 -32.79 -44.23 -25.38
CA ILE A 117 -31.53 -44.70 -24.80
C ILE A 117 -30.36 -43.87 -25.34
N ARG A 118 -30.24 -43.73 -26.67
CA ARG A 118 -29.22 -42.87 -27.31
C ARG A 118 -29.32 -41.38 -26.94
N LYS A 119 -30.48 -40.86 -26.57
CA LYS A 119 -30.62 -39.49 -26.04
C LYS A 119 -30.11 -39.42 -24.59
N VAL A 120 -30.44 -40.41 -23.75
CA VAL A 120 -30.01 -40.49 -22.34
C VAL A 120 -28.50 -40.74 -22.25
N GLU A 121 -27.93 -41.65 -23.03
CA GLU A 121 -26.49 -41.90 -23.11
C GLU A 121 -25.71 -40.63 -23.49
N ARG A 122 -26.20 -39.86 -24.47
CA ARG A 122 -25.60 -38.55 -24.83
C ARG A 122 -25.71 -37.53 -23.69
N LYS A 123 -26.82 -37.49 -22.95
CA LYS A 123 -26.96 -36.65 -21.75
C LYS A 123 -25.97 -37.07 -20.66
N ILE A 124 -25.83 -38.37 -20.40
CA ILE A 124 -24.86 -38.93 -19.43
C ILE A 124 -23.42 -38.63 -19.88
N ALA A 125 -23.08 -38.81 -21.15
CA ALA A 125 -21.76 -38.49 -21.68
C ALA A 125 -21.44 -36.99 -21.56
N ASN A 126 -22.41 -36.10 -21.83
CA ASN A 126 -22.25 -34.67 -21.64
C ASN A 126 -22.11 -34.29 -20.16
N LYS A 127 -22.89 -34.89 -19.26
CA LYS A 127 -22.73 -34.68 -17.81
C LYS A 127 -21.42 -35.24 -17.28
N ARG A 128 -20.95 -36.38 -17.78
CA ARG A 128 -19.59 -36.91 -17.51
C ARG A 128 -18.49 -36.05 -18.13
N LYS A 129 -18.72 -35.30 -19.21
CA LYS A 129 -17.75 -34.29 -19.69
C LYS A 129 -17.77 -33.00 -18.86
N GLN A 130 -18.92 -32.64 -18.27
CA GLN A 130 -19.06 -31.47 -17.39
C GLN A 130 -18.50 -31.74 -15.98
N SER A 131 -18.75 -32.92 -15.40
CA SER A 131 -18.28 -33.30 -14.05
C SER A 131 -17.06 -34.22 -14.02
N GLY A 132 -16.63 -34.78 -15.16
CA GLY A 132 -15.57 -35.81 -15.20
C GLY A 132 -14.15 -35.29 -15.14
N SER A 133 -13.95 -34.09 -14.62
CA SER A 133 -12.64 -33.64 -14.20
C SER A 133 -12.58 -33.74 -12.67
N ASN A 134 -11.53 -34.35 -12.13
CA ASN A 134 -11.27 -34.41 -10.68
C ASN A 134 -10.98 -33.03 -10.06
N THR A 135 -11.29 -31.94 -10.79
CA THR A 135 -11.19 -30.55 -10.36
C THR A 135 -11.94 -30.28 -9.08
N GLU A 136 -13.10 -30.88 -8.80
CA GLU A 136 -13.82 -30.60 -7.55
C GLU A 136 -12.97 -31.00 -6.31
N ILE A 137 -12.51 -32.25 -6.25
CA ILE A 137 -11.63 -32.75 -5.17
C ILE A 137 -10.28 -31.99 -5.13
N VAL A 138 -9.75 -31.60 -6.29
CA VAL A 138 -8.50 -30.80 -6.35
C VAL A 138 -8.74 -29.35 -5.90
N THR A 139 -9.88 -28.74 -6.22
CA THR A 139 -10.26 -27.39 -5.78
C THR A 139 -10.55 -27.36 -4.29
N GLU A 140 -11.23 -28.37 -3.73
CA GLU A 140 -11.43 -28.53 -2.30
C GLU A 140 -10.07 -28.62 -1.56
N LYS A 141 -9.17 -29.50 -2.02
CA LYS A 141 -7.79 -29.59 -1.49
C LYS A 141 -6.98 -28.30 -1.67
N ASN A 142 -7.27 -27.49 -2.69
CA ASN A 142 -6.65 -26.18 -2.87
C ASN A 142 -7.24 -25.13 -1.92
N ILE A 143 -8.55 -25.17 -1.65
CA ILE A 143 -9.24 -24.32 -0.69
C ILE A 143 -8.74 -24.63 0.72
N LEU A 144 -8.69 -25.90 1.13
CA LEU A 144 -8.16 -26.31 2.44
C LEU A 144 -6.70 -25.88 2.64
N ARG A 145 -5.85 -26.02 1.61
CA ARG A 145 -4.46 -25.49 1.66
C ARG A 145 -4.42 -23.97 1.79
N LYS A 146 -5.29 -23.23 1.09
CA LYS A 146 -5.41 -21.76 1.24
C LYS A 146 -5.89 -21.38 2.65
N VAL A 147 -6.87 -22.09 3.21
CA VAL A 147 -7.35 -21.89 4.58
C VAL A 147 -6.20 -22.07 5.57
N HIS A 148 -5.46 -23.17 5.53
CA HIS A 148 -4.29 -23.36 6.41
C HIS A 148 -3.18 -22.31 6.23
N VAL A 149 -2.94 -21.80 5.03
CA VAL A 149 -1.99 -20.69 4.83
C VAL A 149 -2.51 -19.39 5.46
N MET A 150 -3.81 -19.11 5.34
CA MET A 150 -4.44 -17.95 5.96
C MET A 150 -4.49 -18.05 7.49
N GLU A 151 -4.81 -19.22 8.05
CA GLU A 151 -4.74 -19.52 9.48
C GLU A 151 -3.32 -19.34 10.03
N ASN A 152 -2.31 -19.88 9.34
CA ASN A 152 -0.91 -19.71 9.74
C ASN A 152 -0.45 -18.25 9.65
N ARG A 153 -0.91 -17.49 8.65
CA ARG A 153 -0.64 -16.04 8.54
C ARG A 153 -1.33 -15.26 9.67
N LEU A 154 -2.56 -15.61 10.01
CA LEU A 154 -3.30 -15.04 11.14
C LEU A 154 -2.60 -15.33 12.46
N ASN A 155 -2.24 -16.59 12.73
CA ASN A 155 -1.51 -16.99 13.93
C ASN A 155 -0.16 -16.25 14.06
N LYS A 156 0.61 -16.12 12.97
CA LYS A 156 1.85 -15.32 12.95
C LYS A 156 1.59 -13.83 13.26
N ALA A 157 0.52 -13.25 12.72
CA ALA A 157 0.13 -11.88 13.02
C ALA A 157 -0.30 -11.70 14.48
N THR A 158 -1.08 -12.64 15.03
CA THR A 158 -1.50 -12.66 16.44
C THR A 158 -0.31 -12.79 17.39
N ILE A 159 0.68 -13.64 17.08
CA ILE A 159 1.92 -13.77 17.85
C ILE A 159 2.72 -12.45 17.80
N LYS A 160 2.90 -11.84 16.62
CA LYS A 160 3.55 -10.53 16.49
C LYS A 160 2.82 -9.45 17.31
N PHE A 161 1.49 -9.41 17.27
CA PHE A 161 0.68 -8.48 18.05
C PHE A 161 0.83 -8.69 19.57
N ASN A 162 0.78 -9.94 20.04
CA ASN A 162 0.97 -10.27 21.45
C ASN A 162 2.39 -9.93 21.94
N ASN A 163 3.41 -10.17 21.10
CA ASN A 163 4.78 -9.76 21.39
C ASN A 163 4.89 -8.23 21.49
N GLN A 164 4.26 -7.48 20.57
CA GLN A 164 4.25 -6.02 20.62
C GLN A 164 3.50 -5.48 21.85
N LEU A 165 2.41 -6.13 22.27
CA LEU A 165 1.74 -5.82 23.54
C LEU A 165 2.63 -6.08 24.76
N ALA A 166 3.39 -7.19 24.76
CA ALA A 166 4.34 -7.48 25.84
C ALA A 166 5.48 -6.44 25.91
N VAL A 167 6.02 -6.02 24.75
CA VAL A 167 7.01 -4.93 24.66
C VAL A 167 6.41 -3.60 25.14
N ASN A 168 5.19 -3.25 24.69
CA ASN A 168 4.50 -2.04 25.15
C ASN A 168 4.25 -2.08 26.67
N GLY A 169 3.92 -3.24 27.22
CA GLY A 169 3.76 -3.46 28.66
C GLY A 169 5.06 -3.34 29.46
N ARG A 170 6.22 -3.69 28.89
CA ARG A 170 7.54 -3.41 29.49
C ARG A 170 7.84 -1.91 29.45
N LEU A 171 7.76 -1.28 28.27
CA LEU A 171 8.01 0.15 28.08
C LEU A 171 7.16 1.04 29.00
N ARG A 172 5.89 0.67 29.27
CA ARG A 172 5.06 1.37 30.27
C ARG A 172 5.63 1.30 31.68
N LYS A 173 6.09 0.12 32.12
CA LYS A 173 6.74 -0.04 33.43
C LYS A 173 8.04 0.74 33.50
N ASP A 174 8.82 0.76 32.43
CA ASP A 174 10.08 1.52 32.35
C ASP A 174 9.81 3.03 32.41
N ILE A 175 8.76 3.52 31.74
CA ILE A 175 8.29 4.92 31.83
C ILE A 175 7.82 5.26 33.25
N ASP A 176 7.06 4.37 33.90
CA ASP A 176 6.59 4.59 35.28
C ASP A 176 7.76 4.57 36.29
N HIS A 177 8.75 3.71 36.08
CA HIS A 177 10.01 3.69 36.86
C HIS A 177 10.77 5.01 36.71
N LEU A 178 11.04 5.44 35.48
CA LEU A 178 11.74 6.72 35.20
C LEU A 178 10.98 7.93 35.75
N ARG A 179 9.64 7.89 35.77
CA ARG A 179 8.80 8.91 36.42
C ARG A 179 8.96 8.91 37.94
N GLN A 180 9.02 7.74 38.57
CA GLN A 180 9.27 7.62 40.00
C GLN A 180 10.67 8.11 40.36
N GLU A 181 11.70 7.72 39.61
CA GLU A 181 13.08 8.21 39.78
C GLU A 181 13.17 9.72 39.61
N ARG A 182 12.53 10.29 38.57
CA ARG A 182 12.46 11.74 38.38
C ARG A 182 11.78 12.44 39.56
N SER A 183 10.73 11.86 40.14
CA SER A 183 10.09 12.42 41.35
C SER A 183 11.01 12.39 42.57
N VAL A 184 11.79 11.31 42.75
CA VAL A 184 12.81 11.23 43.80
C VAL A 184 13.92 12.26 43.58
N PHE A 185 14.38 12.41 42.34
CA PHE A 185 15.39 13.41 41.95
C PHE A 185 14.90 14.85 42.16
N ASP A 186 13.70 15.20 41.69
CA ASP A 186 13.08 16.52 41.89
C ASP A 186 12.95 16.85 43.39
N ASN A 187 12.66 15.85 44.23
CA ASN A 187 12.58 16.02 45.69
C ASN A 187 13.97 16.18 46.34
N LEU A 188 14.99 15.47 45.86
CA LEU A 188 16.38 15.63 46.33
C LEU A 188 16.94 17.00 45.91
N TYR A 189 16.72 17.41 44.66
CA TYR A 189 17.11 18.71 44.15
C TYR A 189 16.50 19.84 44.99
N LYS A 190 15.19 19.79 45.29
CA LYS A 190 14.52 20.77 46.17
C LYS A 190 15.14 20.83 47.58
N LYS A 191 15.57 19.70 48.15
CA LYS A 191 16.28 19.69 49.44
C LYS A 191 17.63 20.39 49.34
N ILE A 192 18.44 20.01 48.35
CA ILE A 192 19.78 20.59 48.14
C ILE A 192 19.68 22.10 47.85
N SER A 193 18.73 22.55 47.02
CA SER A 193 18.50 23.98 46.78
C SER A 193 18.05 24.73 48.04
N LYS A 194 17.27 24.09 48.93
CA LYS A 194 16.88 24.68 50.21
C LYS A 194 18.08 24.79 51.15
N GLU A 195 18.88 23.74 51.26
CA GLU A 195 20.12 23.73 52.05
C GLU A 195 21.12 24.78 51.54
N LEU A 196 21.28 24.92 50.23
CA LEU A 196 22.09 25.98 49.60
C LEU A 196 21.59 27.38 49.99
N ASN A 197 20.28 27.64 49.85
CA ASN A 197 19.72 28.93 50.24
C ASN A 197 19.89 29.22 51.75
N GLU A 198 19.79 28.18 52.60
CA GLU A 198 20.06 28.31 54.04
C GLU A 198 21.54 28.56 54.35
N THR A 199 22.49 27.98 53.61
CA THR A 199 23.93 28.28 53.78
C THR A 199 24.30 29.65 53.24
N THR A 200 23.78 30.07 52.09
CA THR A 200 23.94 31.45 51.58
C THR A 200 23.38 32.47 52.55
N LYS A 201 22.22 32.20 53.17
CA LYS A 201 21.69 33.09 54.22
C LYS A 201 22.63 33.16 55.43
N LYS A 202 23.10 32.02 55.96
CA LYS A 202 24.07 31.98 57.07
C LYS A 202 25.38 32.70 56.73
N MET A 203 25.85 32.60 55.49
CA MET A 203 27.02 33.33 55.00
C MET A 203 26.78 34.84 55.05
N ASN A 204 25.64 35.32 54.53
CA ASN A 204 25.28 36.74 54.58
C ASN A 204 25.08 37.24 56.03
N ASP A 205 24.49 36.43 56.91
CA ASP A 205 24.36 36.74 58.34
C ASP A 205 25.74 36.87 59.02
N VAL A 206 26.75 36.09 58.60
CA VAL A 206 28.14 36.19 59.08
C VAL A 206 28.84 37.42 58.50
N ILE A 207 28.67 37.72 57.21
CA ILE A 207 29.23 38.92 56.57
C ILE A 207 28.68 40.19 57.24
N SER A 208 27.37 40.26 57.49
CA SER A 208 26.74 41.38 58.19
C SER A 208 27.30 41.56 59.61
N LYS A 209 27.47 40.47 60.37
CA LYS A 209 28.11 40.52 61.70
C LYS A 209 29.57 40.95 61.64
N ALA A 210 30.30 40.53 60.61
CA ALA A 210 31.68 40.96 60.39
C ALA A 210 31.75 42.47 60.08
N SER A 211 30.86 43.00 59.22
CA SER A 211 30.77 44.45 58.94
C SER A 211 30.59 45.25 60.23
N VAL A 212 29.58 44.90 61.05
CA VAL A 212 29.32 45.58 62.33
C VAL A 212 30.53 45.47 63.27
N ALA A 213 31.21 44.32 63.34
CA ALA A 213 32.41 44.18 64.16
C ALA A 213 33.62 44.99 63.63
N TYR A 214 33.73 45.21 62.32
CA TYR A 214 34.73 46.11 61.73
C TYR A 214 34.38 47.58 62.00
N GLU A 215 33.12 47.98 61.86
CA GLU A 215 32.61 49.31 62.19
C GLU A 215 32.87 49.65 63.67
N GLU A 216 32.51 48.75 64.60
CA GLU A 216 32.79 48.89 66.04
C GLU A 216 34.29 48.98 66.35
N ARG A 217 35.12 48.20 65.67
CA ARG A 217 36.58 48.24 65.81
C ARG A 217 37.15 49.58 65.35
N ASP A 218 36.69 50.08 64.20
CA ASP A 218 37.23 51.30 63.58
C ASP A 218 36.76 52.54 64.34
N GLU A 219 35.53 52.53 64.88
CA GLU A 219 35.09 53.50 65.89
C GLU A 219 35.99 53.48 67.14
N ALA A 220 36.30 52.29 67.69
CA ALA A 220 37.13 52.16 68.89
C ALA A 220 38.58 52.62 68.63
N GLN A 221 39.13 52.30 67.46
CA GLN A 221 40.45 52.76 67.03
C GLN A 221 40.49 54.28 66.86
N THR A 222 39.46 54.88 66.26
CA THR A 222 39.34 56.34 66.12
C THR A 222 39.26 57.04 67.49
N LYS A 223 38.45 56.51 68.42
CA LYS A 223 38.36 56.99 69.81
C LYS A 223 39.70 56.86 70.56
N MET A 224 40.44 55.77 70.33
CA MET A 224 41.77 55.56 70.91
C MET A 224 42.80 56.56 70.39
N ILE A 225 42.81 56.85 69.08
CA ILE A 225 43.70 57.84 68.47
C ILE A 225 43.40 59.24 69.04
N ALA A 226 42.14 59.65 69.09
CA ALA A 226 41.74 60.94 69.65
C ALA A 226 42.12 61.09 71.14
N LEU A 227 42.02 60.01 71.94
CA LEU A 227 42.49 60.01 73.34
C LEU A 227 44.02 60.10 73.43
N LYS A 228 44.76 59.44 72.54
CA LYS A 228 46.22 59.49 72.49
C LYS A 228 46.71 60.89 72.13
N GLU A 229 46.18 61.49 71.07
CA GLU A 229 46.49 62.89 70.69
C GLU A 229 46.18 63.88 71.81
N ARG A 230 45.04 63.70 72.50
CA ARG A 230 44.72 64.51 73.68
C ARG A 230 45.76 64.35 74.78
N SER A 231 46.17 63.11 75.09
CA SER A 231 47.19 62.87 76.11
C SER A 231 48.56 63.44 75.73
N GLU A 232 48.91 63.44 74.44
CA GLU A 232 50.15 64.04 73.93
C GLU A 232 50.11 65.57 74.02
N LYS A 233 48.95 66.19 73.73
CA LYS A 233 48.72 67.63 73.93
C LYS A 233 48.76 68.02 75.41
N ASP A 234 48.11 67.26 76.28
CA ASP A 234 48.11 67.48 77.73
C ASP A 234 49.54 67.37 78.31
N ILE A 235 50.35 66.41 77.84
CA ILE A 235 51.78 66.28 78.21
C ILE A 235 52.60 67.46 77.68
N ALA A 236 52.43 67.85 76.42
CA ALA A 236 53.16 68.97 75.82
C ALA A 236 52.85 70.30 76.54
N GLN A 237 51.59 70.52 76.93
CA GLN A 237 51.19 71.67 77.74
C GLN A 237 51.83 71.63 79.12
N HIS A 238 51.75 70.49 79.83
CA HIS A 238 52.39 70.32 81.14
C HIS A 238 53.91 70.56 81.08
N ASP A 239 54.59 70.08 80.03
CA ASP A 239 56.02 70.31 79.82
C ASP A 239 56.34 71.79 79.54
N SER A 240 55.44 72.54 78.90
CA SER A 240 55.58 73.99 78.73
C SER A 240 55.42 74.71 80.08
N GLU A 241 54.35 74.41 80.83
CA GLU A 241 54.09 74.97 82.15
C GLU A 241 55.25 74.68 83.12
N MET A 242 55.81 73.47 83.08
CA MET A 242 56.99 73.09 83.86
C MET A 242 58.25 73.87 83.45
N LYS A 243 58.48 74.11 82.15
CA LYS A 243 59.60 74.95 81.67
C LYS A 243 59.43 76.40 82.12
N ASP A 244 58.22 76.94 82.11
CA ASP A 244 57.96 78.31 82.56
C ASP A 244 58.10 78.46 84.08
N LEU A 245 57.62 77.50 84.87
CA LEU A 245 57.91 77.44 86.30
C LEU A 245 59.42 77.34 86.58
N GLN A 246 60.16 76.53 85.82
CA GLN A 246 61.62 76.47 85.93
C GLN A 246 62.30 77.79 85.56
N ARG A 247 61.83 78.50 84.52
CA ARG A 247 62.32 79.84 84.16
C ARG A 247 62.08 80.86 85.28
N VAL A 248 60.89 80.84 85.89
CA VAL A 248 60.54 81.71 87.03
C VAL A 248 61.43 81.40 88.25
N ILE A 249 61.63 80.12 88.57
CA ILE A 249 62.53 79.69 89.66
C ILE A 249 63.98 80.09 89.37
N HIS A 250 64.47 79.91 88.15
CA HIS A 250 65.83 80.32 87.77
C HIS A 250 65.99 81.85 87.82
N HIS A 251 64.97 82.62 87.41
CA HIS A 251 64.97 84.07 87.52
C HIS A 251 64.98 84.52 88.99
N ASP A 252 64.14 83.93 89.85
CA ASP A 252 64.11 84.22 91.29
C ASP A 252 65.40 83.82 92.01
N ASN A 253 65.99 82.67 91.67
CA ASN A 253 67.31 82.27 92.16
C ASN A 253 68.41 83.23 91.70
N LYS A 254 68.43 83.62 90.42
CA LYS A 254 69.37 84.62 89.90
C LYS A 254 69.17 85.99 90.54
N LEU A 255 67.93 86.36 90.87
CA LEU A 255 67.62 87.58 91.61
C LEU A 255 68.11 87.52 93.06
N LYS A 256 67.94 86.37 93.74
CA LYS A 256 68.50 86.10 95.08
C LYS A 256 70.04 86.10 95.06
N GLU A 257 70.67 85.49 94.08
CA GLU A 257 72.12 85.54 93.85
C GLU A 257 72.59 86.97 93.59
N PHE A 258 71.87 87.74 92.78
CA PHE A 258 72.17 89.16 92.57
C PHE A 258 72.00 89.99 93.84
N PHE A 259 70.97 89.73 94.66
CA PHE A 259 70.83 90.37 95.97
C PHE A 259 71.93 89.96 96.93
N ASN A 260 72.35 88.69 96.96
CA ASN A 260 73.45 88.21 97.79
C ASN A 260 74.80 88.83 97.36
N ALA A 261 75.11 88.83 96.06
CA ALA A 261 76.30 89.48 95.51
C ALA A 261 76.30 90.99 95.81
N LYS A 262 75.18 91.68 95.56
CA LYS A 262 75.03 93.13 95.81
C LYS A 262 74.93 93.48 97.31
N SER A 263 74.60 92.53 98.18
CA SER A 263 74.65 92.68 99.63
C SER A 263 76.05 92.41 100.19
N ASN A 264 76.86 91.59 99.52
CA ASN A 264 78.27 91.37 99.85
C ASN A 264 79.16 92.53 99.36
N ASP A 265 78.94 93.05 98.14
CA ASP A 265 79.72 94.18 97.60
C ASP A 265 79.35 95.55 98.20
N ARG A 266 78.17 95.70 98.81
CA ARG A 266 77.75 96.99 99.42
C ARG A 266 78.48 97.37 100.71
N ALA A 267 79.35 96.49 101.23
CA ALA A 267 80.06 96.71 102.47
C ALA A 267 81.40 97.47 102.31
N LEU A 268 82.01 97.51 101.11
CA LEU A 268 83.41 97.96 100.95
C LEU A 268 83.72 98.86 99.74
N TYR A 269 82.74 99.28 98.93
CA TYR A 269 82.96 100.25 97.84
C TYR A 269 81.91 101.36 97.81
N LYS A 270 82.08 102.31 98.73
CA LYS A 270 81.40 103.61 98.76
C LYS A 270 82.46 104.61 99.19
N GLU A 271 82.93 105.45 98.24
CA GLU A 271 84.36 105.86 98.14
C GLU A 271 85.13 104.68 97.48
N GLU A 272 85.72 104.77 96.29
CA GLU A 272 86.31 105.90 95.56
C GLU A 272 86.30 105.63 94.02
N GLU A 273 86.21 106.69 93.19
CA GLU A 273 86.25 106.76 91.70
C GLU A 273 85.34 105.84 90.85
N GLU A 274 84.43 106.36 90.00
CA GLU A 274 84.57 107.21 88.80
C GLU A 274 84.86 106.49 87.46
N ALA A 275 83.95 106.75 86.51
CA ALA A 275 84.19 106.92 85.08
C ALA A 275 85.09 105.91 84.30
N LYS A 276 84.46 104.94 83.60
CA LYS A 276 84.36 104.89 82.10
C LYS A 276 84.01 103.50 81.53
N LYS A 277 83.38 103.52 80.33
CA LYS A 277 83.28 102.43 79.31
C LYS A 277 82.44 101.19 79.72
N SER A 278 81.94 100.35 78.80
CA SER A 278 81.98 100.40 77.32
C SER A 278 80.65 100.00 76.68
N ARG A 279 80.42 100.64 75.54
CA ARG A 279 79.58 100.22 74.41
C ARG A 279 80.05 98.92 73.75
N ASN A 280 79.11 98.35 72.99
CA ASN A 280 79.22 97.50 71.79
C ASN A 280 79.45 95.99 71.93
N SER A 281 78.92 95.33 70.90
CA SER A 281 78.42 93.96 70.83
C SER A 281 78.60 93.40 69.43
N LYS A 282 78.61 92.06 69.29
CA LYS A 282 78.40 91.30 68.03
C LYS A 282 79.47 91.57 66.92
N ASP A 283 79.77 90.71 65.95
CA ASP A 283 78.97 89.75 65.18
C ASP A 283 79.83 88.55 64.70
N LYS A 284 79.15 87.45 64.33
CA LYS A 284 79.39 86.57 63.16
C LYS A 284 78.56 85.28 63.28
N ASP A 285 77.45 85.22 62.52
CA ASP A 285 76.88 84.01 61.87
C ASP A 285 75.47 84.20 61.24
N THR A 286 74.93 85.43 61.21
CA THR A 286 73.51 85.67 60.83
C THR A 286 73.18 85.81 59.33
N ASP A 287 74.16 85.90 58.43
CA ASP A 287 73.89 86.28 57.03
C ASP A 287 73.25 85.17 56.17
N ALA A 288 73.44 83.89 56.50
CA ALA A 288 72.82 82.79 55.76
C ALA A 288 71.34 82.60 56.12
N GLU A 289 71.01 82.69 57.41
CA GLU A 289 69.62 82.57 57.89
C GLU A 289 68.78 83.78 57.44
N ASN A 290 69.33 85.00 57.50
CA ASN A 290 68.63 86.22 57.09
C ASN A 290 68.11 86.19 55.64
N VAL A 291 68.87 85.62 54.69
CA VAL A 291 68.43 85.55 53.28
C VAL A 291 67.25 84.58 53.12
N GLN A 292 67.27 83.45 53.83
CA GLN A 292 66.18 82.47 53.76
C GLN A 292 64.93 82.96 54.50
N ILE A 293 65.12 83.65 55.64
CA ILE A 293 64.06 84.38 56.35
C ILE A 293 63.42 85.42 55.44
N GLN A 294 64.20 86.27 54.74
CA GLN A 294 63.66 87.26 53.80
C GLN A 294 62.80 86.63 52.69
N THR A 295 63.20 85.49 52.12
CA THR A 295 62.36 84.81 51.10
C THR A 295 61.05 84.26 51.64
N PHE A 296 61.00 83.84 52.92
CA PHE A 296 59.76 83.42 53.56
C PHE A 296 58.92 84.61 54.03
N GLU A 297 59.54 85.69 54.53
CA GLU A 297 58.87 86.95 54.87
C GLU A 297 58.19 87.56 53.63
N GLU A 298 58.88 87.64 52.48
CA GLU A 298 58.28 88.10 51.22
C GLU A 298 57.12 87.22 50.73
N ALA A 299 57.15 85.91 51.01
CA ALA A 299 56.08 85.00 50.63
C ALA A 299 54.86 85.16 51.57
N ILE A 300 55.11 85.26 52.88
CA ILE A 300 54.09 85.50 53.90
C ILE A 300 53.46 86.89 53.71
N GLU A 301 54.23 87.92 53.35
CA GLU A 301 53.73 89.28 53.09
C GLU A 301 52.81 89.30 51.86
N LYS A 302 53.16 88.61 50.77
CA LYS A 302 52.26 88.43 49.60
C LYS A 302 50.98 87.66 49.95
N ILE A 303 51.05 86.66 50.82
CA ILE A 303 49.86 85.94 51.32
C ILE A 303 49.01 86.88 52.18
N LYS A 304 49.63 87.66 53.07
CA LYS A 304 49.00 88.66 53.95
C LYS A 304 48.24 89.74 53.18
N GLU A 305 48.82 90.25 52.09
CA GLU A 305 48.16 91.19 51.19
C GLU A 305 46.96 90.56 50.44
N ALA A 306 47.05 89.27 50.11
CA ALA A 306 45.99 88.56 49.36
C ALA A 306 44.83 88.08 50.24
N THR A 307 45.07 87.68 51.49
CA THR A 307 44.03 87.20 52.43
C THR A 307 43.46 88.29 53.34
N GLY A 308 44.24 89.34 53.61
CA GLY A 308 43.85 90.43 54.51
C GLY A 308 43.91 90.08 56.00
N GLU A 309 44.38 88.88 56.37
CA GLU A 309 44.55 88.47 57.77
C GLU A 309 45.89 89.00 58.31
N THR A 310 45.89 89.66 59.47
CA THR A 310 47.08 90.39 59.94
C THR A 310 48.08 89.56 60.74
N ASP A 311 47.67 88.39 61.21
CA ASP A 311 48.41 87.53 62.15
C ASP A 311 48.95 86.27 61.45
N ILE A 312 50.24 86.00 61.67
CA ILE A 312 51.01 84.99 60.93
C ILE A 312 50.67 83.58 61.43
N GLU A 313 50.40 83.42 62.72
CA GLU A 313 50.02 82.12 63.30
C GLU A 313 48.69 81.65 62.69
N THR A 314 47.68 82.53 62.59
CA THR A 314 46.43 82.22 61.89
C THR A 314 46.60 81.89 60.41
N ILE A 315 47.53 82.53 59.69
CA ILE A 315 47.81 82.21 58.28
C ILE A 315 48.39 80.80 58.14
N VAL A 316 49.34 80.41 59.01
CA VAL A 316 49.93 79.06 58.99
C VAL A 316 48.90 78.01 59.39
N ASP A 317 48.11 78.26 60.44
CA ASP A 317 47.01 77.41 60.88
C ASP A 317 45.95 77.19 59.79
N ASN A 318 45.60 78.27 59.06
CA ASN A 318 44.67 78.20 57.94
C ASN A 318 45.30 77.49 56.73
N PHE A 319 46.60 77.65 56.48
CA PHE A 319 47.31 76.93 55.43
C PHE A 319 47.37 75.42 55.71
N ILE A 320 47.74 75.00 56.92
CA ILE A 320 47.77 73.57 57.31
C ILE A 320 46.38 72.96 57.19
N LYS A 321 45.33 73.63 57.69
CA LYS A 321 43.93 73.17 57.52
C LYS A 321 43.55 73.04 56.04
N LYS A 322 43.99 73.97 55.18
CA LYS A 322 43.75 73.89 53.73
C LYS A 322 44.58 72.80 53.04
N GLU A 323 45.78 72.53 53.51
CA GLU A 323 46.64 71.44 53.03
C GLU A 323 46.04 70.07 53.41
N ASP A 324 45.60 69.89 54.66
CA ASP A 324 44.88 68.70 55.12
C ASP A 324 43.56 68.49 54.36
N GLU A 325 42.76 69.55 54.17
CA GLU A 325 41.56 69.52 53.33
C GLU A 325 41.89 69.13 51.88
N HIS A 326 42.96 69.68 51.30
CA HIS A 326 43.41 69.34 49.94
C HIS A 326 43.93 67.92 49.83
N PHE A 327 44.65 67.42 50.83
CA PHE A 327 45.17 66.05 50.86
C PHE A 327 44.03 65.03 51.01
N ALA A 328 43.05 65.31 51.86
CA ALA A 328 41.82 64.54 51.96
C ALA A 328 41.04 64.54 50.63
N LEU A 329 40.91 65.72 49.97
CA LEU A 329 40.29 65.80 48.65
C LEU A 329 41.05 65.01 47.59
N TYR A 330 42.39 65.04 47.62
CA TYR A 330 43.24 64.35 46.66
C TYR A 330 43.12 62.82 46.79
N ASN A 331 43.13 62.31 48.03
CA ASN A 331 42.89 60.89 48.28
C ASN A 331 41.48 60.47 47.84
N TYR A 332 40.45 61.26 48.16
CA TYR A 332 39.09 61.00 47.71
C TYR A 332 38.94 61.05 46.17
N VAL A 333 39.65 61.97 45.49
CA VAL A 333 39.70 62.00 44.01
C VAL A 333 40.41 60.77 43.45
N ASN A 334 41.45 60.25 44.11
CA ASN A 334 42.11 59.01 43.69
C ASN A 334 41.21 57.78 43.91
N GLU A 335 40.54 57.66 45.06
CA GLU A 335 39.56 56.61 45.33
C GLU A 335 38.40 56.64 44.32
N LEU A 336 37.87 57.83 44.00
CA LEU A 336 36.87 58.00 42.95
C LEU A 336 37.40 57.63 41.56
N ASN A 337 38.66 57.92 41.24
CA ASN A 337 39.26 57.51 39.97
C ASN A 337 39.42 55.98 39.89
N ASP A 338 39.84 55.32 40.98
CA ASP A 338 39.93 53.87 41.07
C ASP A 338 38.53 53.21 40.95
N GLU A 339 37.51 53.80 41.57
CA GLU A 339 36.11 53.37 41.43
C GLU A 339 35.60 53.58 39.99
N VAL A 340 35.91 54.71 39.35
CA VAL A 340 35.59 54.96 37.94
C VAL A 340 36.29 53.96 37.02
N GLU A 341 37.56 53.62 37.25
CA GLU A 341 38.26 52.57 36.50
C GLU A 341 37.67 51.17 36.75
N HIS A 342 37.16 50.90 37.96
CA HIS A 342 36.46 49.64 38.23
C HIS A 342 35.11 49.57 37.51
N LEU A 343 34.29 50.61 37.62
CA LEU A 343 32.99 50.70 36.94
C LEU A 343 33.14 50.68 35.42
N GLN A 344 34.16 51.36 34.87
CA GLN A 344 34.44 51.32 33.43
C GLN A 344 34.83 49.91 32.97
N ARG A 345 35.59 49.15 33.77
CA ARG A 345 35.89 47.73 33.46
C ARG A 345 34.64 46.86 33.49
N GLU A 346 33.75 47.05 34.47
CA GLU A 346 32.47 46.32 34.52
C GLU A 346 31.55 46.68 33.35
N ILE A 347 31.47 47.96 32.98
CA ILE A 347 30.74 48.43 31.79
C ILE A 347 31.32 47.80 30.53
N ASP A 348 32.65 47.73 30.39
CA ASP A 348 33.31 47.09 29.25
C ASP A 348 33.09 45.57 29.20
N GLU A 349 32.97 44.90 30.35
CA GLU A 349 32.65 43.47 30.45
C GLU A 349 31.18 43.21 30.11
N MET A 350 30.24 43.96 30.70
CA MET A 350 28.81 43.91 30.37
C MET A 350 28.57 44.21 28.88
N ASN A 351 29.26 45.19 28.29
CA ASN A 351 29.16 45.48 26.86
C ASN A 351 29.71 44.35 25.96
N LYS A 352 30.68 43.54 26.43
CA LYS A 352 31.14 42.33 25.72
C LYS A 352 30.11 41.21 25.84
N GLU A 353 29.50 41.05 27.01
CA GLU A 353 28.43 40.08 27.27
C GLU A 353 27.20 40.37 26.40
N ILE A 354 26.73 41.62 26.36
CA ILE A 354 25.64 42.08 25.49
C ILE A 354 25.93 41.75 24.03
N LYS A 355 27.13 42.09 23.51
CA LYS A 355 27.51 41.80 22.12
C LYS A 355 27.56 40.31 21.80
N ARG A 356 27.89 39.44 22.76
CA ARG A 356 27.82 37.97 22.59
C ARG A 356 26.37 37.52 22.49
N ILE A 357 25.51 37.98 23.41
CA ILE A 357 24.08 37.64 23.44
C ILE A 357 23.37 38.13 22.17
N GLU A 358 23.67 39.34 21.69
CA GLU A 358 23.16 39.86 20.42
C GLU A 358 23.63 38.99 19.23
N ALA A 359 24.91 38.65 19.16
CA ALA A 359 25.45 37.83 18.09
C ALA A 359 24.88 36.40 18.07
N ASP A 360 24.64 35.80 19.24
CA ASP A 360 24.01 34.47 19.34
C ASP A 360 22.49 34.53 19.10
N GLY A 361 21.83 35.62 19.52
CA GLY A 361 20.42 35.89 19.19
C GLY A 361 20.17 36.02 17.69
N ILE A 362 21.07 36.72 16.96
CA ILE A 362 21.00 36.82 15.50
C ILE A 362 21.15 35.43 14.84
N LYS A 363 22.09 34.60 15.29
CA LYS A 363 22.25 33.22 14.76
C LYS A 363 21.01 32.36 15.01
N GLN A 364 20.44 32.42 16.23
CA GLN A 364 19.24 31.67 16.57
C GLN A 364 18.03 32.14 15.76
N GLU A 365 17.90 33.44 15.48
CA GLU A 365 16.83 33.96 14.62
C GLU A 365 17.02 33.55 13.15
N ASP A 366 18.25 33.58 12.62
CA ASP A 366 18.58 33.05 11.29
C ASP A 366 18.25 31.55 11.15
N GLU A 367 18.52 30.75 12.18
CA GLU A 367 18.15 29.33 12.24
C GLU A 367 16.62 29.17 12.33
N ARG A 368 15.94 29.96 13.16
CA ARG A 368 14.48 29.95 13.30
C ARG A 368 13.79 30.32 11.99
N ILE A 369 14.28 31.32 11.27
CA ILE A 369 13.77 31.74 9.95
C ILE A 369 13.92 30.60 8.93
N LYS A 370 15.08 29.92 8.88
CA LYS A 370 15.29 28.76 7.98
C LYS A 370 14.32 27.62 8.29
N VAL A 371 14.12 27.28 9.56
CA VAL A 371 13.16 26.25 9.98
C VAL A 371 11.73 26.64 9.63
N LEU A 372 11.34 27.91 9.81
CA LEU A 372 10.03 28.42 9.42
C LEU A 372 9.81 28.33 7.90
N GLN A 373 10.79 28.73 7.09
CA GLN A 373 10.74 28.60 5.63
C GLN A 373 10.62 27.14 5.17
N GLU A 374 11.36 26.22 5.80
CA GLU A 374 11.25 24.78 5.49
C GLU A 374 9.86 24.22 5.86
N LEU A 375 9.31 24.64 7.00
CA LEU A 375 7.95 24.26 7.42
C LEU A 375 6.87 24.86 6.53
N GLU A 376 7.05 26.10 6.07
CA GLU A 376 6.16 26.76 5.11
C GLU A 376 6.15 26.00 3.78
N ILE A 377 7.32 25.74 3.18
CA ILE A 377 7.46 24.97 1.93
C ILE A 377 6.85 23.56 2.07
N ARG A 378 7.06 22.90 3.22
CA ARG A 378 6.46 21.58 3.52
C ARG A 378 4.94 21.67 3.64
N GLY A 379 4.41 22.68 4.31
CA GLY A 379 2.98 22.95 4.41
C GLY A 379 2.38 23.18 3.02
N ASP A 380 3.01 24.04 2.21
CA ASP A 380 2.60 24.39 0.85
C ASP A 380 2.58 23.19 -0.12
N LYS A 381 3.46 22.21 0.10
CA LYS A 381 3.44 20.94 -0.63
C LYS A 381 2.25 20.08 -0.21
N ILE A 382 2.03 19.92 1.10
CA ILE A 382 0.93 19.11 1.64
C ILE A 382 -0.44 19.69 1.29
N THR A 383 -0.61 21.02 1.31
CA THR A 383 -1.85 21.68 0.88
C THR A 383 -2.14 21.44 -0.59
N LYS A 384 -1.13 21.58 -1.48
CA LYS A 384 -1.25 21.27 -2.92
C LYS A 384 -1.62 19.80 -3.17
N GLU A 385 -1.01 18.85 -2.47
CA GLU A 385 -1.35 17.42 -2.57
C GLU A 385 -2.78 17.14 -2.07
N THR A 386 -3.19 17.78 -0.96
CA THR A 386 -4.54 17.68 -0.40
C THR A 386 -5.61 18.28 -1.33
N GLU A 387 -5.34 19.43 -1.93
CA GLU A 387 -6.22 20.03 -2.94
C GLU A 387 -6.40 19.12 -4.17
N GLN A 388 -5.32 18.50 -4.66
CA GLN A 388 -5.39 17.57 -5.77
C GLN A 388 -6.20 16.31 -5.41
N GLY A 389 -6.04 15.80 -4.19
CA GLY A 389 -6.86 14.72 -3.64
C GLY A 389 -8.35 15.09 -3.59
N ASN A 390 -8.67 16.26 -3.04
CA ASN A 390 -10.04 16.76 -2.94
C ASN A 390 -10.69 17.00 -4.32
N LYS A 391 -9.95 17.55 -5.30
CA LYS A 391 -10.42 17.73 -6.68
C LYS A 391 -10.83 16.39 -7.30
N LYS A 392 -9.98 15.36 -7.19
CA LYS A 392 -10.29 13.98 -7.65
C LYS A 392 -11.48 13.38 -6.91
N LEU A 393 -11.62 13.62 -5.61
CA LEU A 393 -12.75 13.13 -4.80
C LEU A 393 -14.08 13.75 -5.28
N VAL A 394 -14.09 15.07 -5.55
CA VAL A 394 -15.26 15.77 -6.12
C VAL A 394 -15.62 15.23 -7.51
N GLU A 395 -14.63 14.99 -8.38
CA GLU A 395 -14.85 14.37 -9.70
C GLU A 395 -15.44 12.96 -9.61
N ILE A 396 -14.91 12.11 -8.72
CA ILE A 396 -15.41 10.75 -8.47
C ILE A 396 -16.83 10.78 -7.90
N ASN A 397 -17.13 11.65 -6.93
CA ASN A 397 -18.49 11.78 -6.40
C ASN A 397 -19.46 12.24 -7.49
N LYS A 398 -19.07 13.18 -8.36
CA LYS A 398 -19.90 13.65 -9.48
C LYS A 398 -20.23 12.51 -10.46
N THR A 399 -19.27 11.67 -10.83
CA THR A 399 -19.54 10.52 -11.73
C THR A 399 -20.39 9.46 -11.04
N LEU A 400 -20.20 9.24 -9.74
CA LEU A 400 -21.01 8.32 -8.93
C LEU A 400 -22.46 8.81 -8.79
N ASP A 401 -22.68 10.12 -8.61
CA ASP A 401 -24.03 10.72 -8.54
C ASP A 401 -24.75 10.72 -9.90
N GLN A 402 -24.01 10.91 -11.00
CA GLN A 402 -24.53 10.66 -12.35
C GLN A 402 -24.93 9.20 -12.54
N LEU A 403 -24.11 8.25 -12.08
CA LEU A 403 -24.42 6.82 -12.14
C LEU A 403 -25.67 6.47 -11.32
N LYS A 404 -25.79 6.93 -10.06
CA LYS A 404 -27.02 6.76 -9.25
C LYS A 404 -28.26 7.24 -9.98
N SER A 405 -28.17 8.41 -10.60
CA SER A 405 -29.28 9.04 -11.33
C SER A 405 -29.67 8.22 -12.56
N GLY A 406 -28.69 7.71 -13.31
CA GLY A 406 -28.91 6.80 -14.44
C GLY A 406 -29.52 5.46 -14.01
N VAL A 407 -29.04 4.87 -12.92
CA VAL A 407 -29.59 3.63 -12.34
C VAL A 407 -31.04 3.83 -11.88
N LEU A 408 -31.33 4.94 -11.19
CA LEU A 408 -32.71 5.28 -10.78
C LEU A 408 -33.63 5.50 -11.99
N HIS A 409 -33.15 6.16 -13.04
CA HIS A 409 -33.90 6.35 -14.28
C HIS A 409 -34.19 5.02 -14.98
N LEU A 410 -33.20 4.12 -15.11
CA LEU A 410 -33.39 2.78 -15.69
C LEU A 410 -34.35 1.94 -14.86
N PHE A 411 -34.26 2.00 -13.52
CA PHE A 411 -35.17 1.31 -12.61
C PHE A 411 -36.63 1.72 -12.85
N GLY A 412 -36.89 3.03 -13.04
CA GLY A 412 -38.22 3.54 -13.38
C GLY A 412 -38.67 3.20 -14.80
N ALA A 413 -37.77 3.30 -15.79
CA ALA A 413 -38.10 3.06 -17.20
C ALA A 413 -38.43 1.58 -17.52
N ILE A 414 -37.87 0.65 -16.75
CA ILE A 414 -38.11 -0.81 -16.86
C ILE A 414 -39.25 -1.26 -15.90
N ASP A 415 -39.90 -0.29 -15.24
CA ASP A 415 -40.99 -0.48 -14.26
C ASP A 415 -40.64 -1.50 -13.17
N CYS A 416 -39.41 -1.43 -12.64
CA CYS A 416 -38.93 -2.33 -11.60
C CYS A 416 -39.66 -2.09 -10.26
N ASP A 417 -40.08 -3.16 -9.59
CA ASP A 417 -40.84 -3.03 -8.33
C ASP A 417 -39.92 -2.55 -7.19
N PRO A 418 -40.17 -1.35 -6.59
CA PRO A 418 -39.38 -0.84 -5.49
C PRO A 418 -39.65 -1.58 -4.16
N SER A 419 -40.73 -2.37 -4.05
CA SER A 419 -41.19 -2.98 -2.79
C SER A 419 -40.15 -3.94 -2.20
N SER A 420 -39.60 -4.84 -3.02
CA SER A 420 -38.53 -5.78 -2.64
C SER A 420 -37.26 -5.10 -2.09
N ILE A 421 -36.98 -3.86 -2.51
CA ILE A 421 -35.83 -3.09 -2.02
C ILE A 421 -36.21 -2.35 -0.73
N LYS A 422 -37.41 -1.77 -0.69
CA LYS A 422 -37.93 -0.98 0.42
C LYS A 422 -38.06 -1.80 1.71
N ASP A 423 -38.55 -3.03 1.62
CA ASP A 423 -38.66 -3.94 2.78
C ASP A 423 -37.29 -4.36 3.33
N MET A 424 -36.25 -4.43 2.49
CA MET A 424 -34.88 -4.75 2.90
C MET A 424 -34.07 -3.56 3.42
N LEU A 425 -34.46 -2.31 3.11
CA LEU A 425 -33.68 -1.09 3.43
C LEU A 425 -34.40 -0.13 4.38
N GLY A 426 -35.64 -0.40 4.75
CA GLY A 426 -36.35 0.12 5.92
C GLY A 426 -36.75 1.60 5.91
N SER A 427 -35.94 2.51 5.35
CA SER A 427 -36.18 3.96 5.38
C SER A 427 -35.50 4.79 4.28
N GLU A 428 -34.39 4.33 3.67
CA GLU A 428 -33.70 5.10 2.62
C GLU A 428 -34.47 5.06 1.29
N LYS A 429 -35.13 6.18 0.91
CA LYS A 429 -35.73 6.36 -0.41
C LYS A 429 -34.68 6.84 -1.41
N GLY A 430 -34.33 5.97 -2.38
CA GLY A 430 -33.47 6.31 -3.51
C GLY A 430 -32.16 5.51 -3.57
N VAL A 431 -31.41 5.70 -4.66
CA VAL A 431 -30.16 4.99 -4.92
C VAL A 431 -29.00 5.66 -4.16
N THR A 432 -28.41 4.96 -3.20
CA THR A 432 -27.26 5.38 -2.38
C THR A 432 -26.05 4.49 -2.64
N ASN A 433 -24.83 4.92 -2.26
CA ASN A 433 -23.59 4.15 -2.48
C ASN A 433 -23.66 2.73 -1.92
N LYS A 434 -24.45 2.50 -0.87
CA LYS A 434 -24.61 1.21 -0.19
C LYS A 434 -25.61 0.28 -0.88
N ASN A 435 -26.57 0.82 -1.62
CA ASN A 435 -27.68 0.06 -2.18
C ASN A 435 -27.66 -0.05 -3.73
N ILE A 436 -26.83 0.74 -4.42
CA ILE A 436 -26.75 0.80 -5.89
C ILE A 436 -26.57 -0.56 -6.57
N MET A 437 -25.76 -1.47 -5.99
CA MET A 437 -25.58 -2.83 -6.50
C MET A 437 -26.87 -3.67 -6.44
N LYS A 438 -27.73 -3.44 -5.43
CA LYS A 438 -29.03 -4.14 -5.30
C LYS A 438 -30.03 -3.65 -6.34
N TYR A 439 -30.07 -2.34 -6.59
CA TYR A 439 -30.87 -1.76 -7.69
C TYR A 439 -30.42 -2.32 -9.05
N MET A 440 -29.11 -2.38 -9.30
CA MET A 440 -28.56 -2.94 -10.54
C MET A 440 -28.90 -4.42 -10.76
N GLY A 441 -28.78 -5.28 -9.74
CA GLY A 441 -29.12 -6.70 -9.88
C GLY A 441 -30.61 -6.96 -10.17
N ILE A 442 -31.51 -6.07 -9.69
CA ILE A 442 -32.95 -6.16 -10.00
C ILE A 442 -33.25 -5.66 -11.43
N ILE A 443 -32.55 -4.62 -11.89
CA ILE A 443 -32.60 -4.18 -13.30
C ILE A 443 -32.10 -5.28 -14.22
N GLU A 444 -30.99 -5.94 -13.89
CA GLU A 444 -30.41 -7.04 -14.64
C GLU A 444 -31.43 -8.20 -14.77
N GLY A 445 -32.02 -8.65 -13.65
CA GLY A 445 -33.07 -9.68 -13.66
C GLY A 445 -34.27 -9.31 -14.53
N LYS A 446 -34.84 -8.11 -14.37
CA LYS A 446 -35.96 -7.65 -15.21
C LYS A 446 -35.58 -7.52 -16.68
N THR A 447 -34.36 -7.06 -16.98
CA THR A 447 -33.89 -6.94 -18.37
C THR A 447 -33.74 -8.31 -19.02
N MET A 448 -33.29 -9.31 -18.27
CA MET A 448 -33.25 -10.71 -18.71
C MET A 448 -34.65 -11.27 -18.99
N ASP A 449 -35.63 -10.99 -18.13
CA ASP A 449 -37.04 -11.38 -18.36
C ASP A 449 -37.61 -10.75 -19.64
N TYR A 450 -37.31 -9.47 -19.89
CA TYR A 450 -37.72 -8.79 -21.12
C TYR A 450 -37.01 -9.35 -22.36
N LEU A 451 -35.73 -9.69 -22.26
CA LEU A 451 -34.97 -10.34 -23.32
C LEU A 451 -35.55 -11.72 -23.65
N GLN A 452 -35.88 -12.52 -22.65
CA GLN A 452 -36.51 -13.84 -22.83
C GLN A 452 -37.90 -13.74 -23.48
N LYS A 453 -38.71 -12.73 -23.11
CA LYS A 453 -39.98 -12.43 -23.78
C LYS A 453 -39.80 -11.94 -25.21
N HIS A 454 -38.73 -11.18 -25.49
CA HIS A 454 -38.40 -10.76 -26.85
C HIS A 454 -37.98 -11.96 -27.72
N GLU A 455 -37.11 -12.85 -27.22
CA GLU A 455 -36.75 -14.10 -27.89
C GLU A 455 -37.99 -14.97 -28.19
N TYR A 456 -38.92 -15.08 -27.25
CA TYR A 456 -40.19 -15.77 -27.45
C TYR A 456 -41.04 -15.12 -28.57
N ASN A 457 -41.18 -13.80 -28.57
CA ASN A 457 -41.93 -13.07 -29.60
C ASN A 457 -41.26 -13.12 -30.99
N GLU A 458 -39.93 -13.20 -31.05
CA GLU A 458 -39.18 -13.44 -32.30
C GLU A 458 -39.47 -14.83 -32.86
N MET A 459 -39.54 -15.86 -32.00
CA MET A 459 -39.96 -17.22 -32.38
C MET A 459 -41.43 -17.29 -32.82
N GLU A 460 -42.29 -16.39 -32.33
CA GLU A 460 -43.70 -16.29 -32.76
C GLU A 460 -43.85 -15.60 -34.12
N LYS A 461 -43.05 -14.56 -34.40
CA LYS A 461 -43.04 -13.85 -35.70
C LYS A 461 -42.35 -14.63 -36.81
N ASN A 462 -41.28 -15.35 -36.50
CA ASN A 462 -40.58 -16.26 -37.40
C ASN A 462 -40.74 -17.71 -36.91
N PRO A 463 -41.93 -18.32 -37.09
CA PRO A 463 -42.16 -19.68 -36.64
C PRO A 463 -41.22 -20.66 -37.36
N PRO A 464 -40.56 -21.58 -36.64
CA PRO A 464 -39.84 -22.67 -37.28
C PRO A 464 -40.80 -23.51 -38.15
N PRO A 465 -40.33 -24.09 -39.27
CA PRO A 465 -41.18 -24.85 -40.19
C PRO A 465 -41.86 -26.03 -39.46
N PRO A 466 -43.08 -26.42 -39.89
CA PRO A 466 -43.98 -27.20 -39.05
C PRO A 466 -43.49 -28.63 -38.80
N GLU A 467 -43.12 -28.92 -37.55
CA GLU A 467 -43.03 -30.31 -37.08
C GLU A 467 -44.44 -30.92 -37.02
N LYS A 468 -44.63 -31.99 -37.80
CA LYS A 468 -45.86 -32.80 -37.75
C LYS A 468 -45.94 -33.48 -36.39
N LYS A 469 -46.96 -33.14 -35.61
CA LYS A 469 -47.30 -33.87 -34.37
C LYS A 469 -47.88 -35.24 -34.72
N ASP A 470 -47.41 -36.27 -34.03
CA ASP A 470 -48.29 -37.36 -33.60
C ASP A 470 -47.94 -37.80 -32.16
N LYS A 471 -48.83 -38.59 -31.57
CA LYS A 471 -49.27 -38.40 -30.18
C LYS A 471 -48.46 -39.12 -29.09
N LYS A 472 -48.52 -38.51 -27.88
CA LYS A 472 -47.96 -38.90 -26.56
C LYS A 472 -46.52 -38.39 -26.35
N GLY A 473 -46.25 -37.30 -25.63
CA GLY A 473 -47.09 -36.48 -24.77
C GLY A 473 -46.55 -36.47 -23.34
N GLU A 474 -45.60 -35.57 -23.07
CA GLU A 474 -45.36 -34.90 -21.78
C GLU A 474 -44.36 -33.73 -21.98
N PRO A 475 -44.32 -32.71 -21.11
CA PRO A 475 -43.88 -31.37 -21.49
C PRO A 475 -42.37 -31.12 -21.35
N THR A 476 -41.76 -30.60 -22.41
CA THR A 476 -40.39 -30.04 -22.37
C THR A 476 -40.40 -28.57 -21.96
N THR A 477 -39.71 -28.24 -20.88
CA THR A 477 -39.25 -26.87 -20.58
C THR A 477 -38.33 -26.36 -21.70
N PRO A 478 -38.48 -25.10 -22.17
CA PRO A 478 -37.56 -24.54 -23.16
C PRO A 478 -36.18 -24.31 -22.54
N SER A 479 -35.16 -24.95 -23.12
CA SER A 479 -33.76 -24.66 -22.78
C SER A 479 -33.29 -23.48 -23.60
N THR A 480 -33.10 -22.32 -22.97
CA THR A 480 -32.43 -21.15 -23.56
C THR A 480 -31.11 -21.57 -24.22
N GLN A 481 -30.99 -21.39 -25.54
CA GLN A 481 -29.71 -21.50 -26.24
C GLN A 481 -29.08 -20.11 -26.33
N MET A 482 -27.90 -19.97 -25.72
CA MET A 482 -27.25 -18.69 -25.55
C MET A 482 -26.88 -18.03 -26.88
N SER A 483 -27.21 -16.76 -26.99
CA SER A 483 -26.56 -15.83 -27.92
C SER A 483 -25.07 -15.68 -27.58
N ASN A 484 -24.31 -15.30 -28.61
CA ASN A 484 -22.86 -15.12 -28.65
C ASN A 484 -22.16 -14.79 -27.32
N LYS A 485 -21.14 -15.61 -27.00
CA LYS A 485 -20.09 -15.23 -26.04
C LYS A 485 -19.38 -13.96 -26.52
N VAL A 486 -19.73 -12.83 -25.92
CA VAL A 486 -18.72 -11.80 -25.62
C VAL A 486 -17.73 -12.48 -24.67
N ALA A 487 -16.43 -12.35 -24.95
CA ALA A 487 -15.41 -12.93 -24.08
C ALA A 487 -15.54 -12.32 -22.67
N GLU A 488 -15.51 -13.17 -21.65
CA GLU A 488 -15.40 -12.70 -20.27
C GLU A 488 -14.18 -11.76 -20.18
N PRO A 489 -14.34 -10.51 -19.68
CA PRO A 489 -13.16 -9.78 -19.24
C PRO A 489 -12.48 -10.64 -18.17
N PRO A 490 -11.14 -10.80 -18.21
CA PRO A 490 -10.44 -11.66 -17.27
C PRO A 490 -10.78 -11.22 -15.84
N PRO A 491 -10.86 -12.15 -14.87
CA PRO A 491 -11.25 -11.82 -13.51
C PRO A 491 -10.34 -10.71 -13.00
N ILE A 492 -10.95 -9.61 -12.55
CA ILE A 492 -10.25 -8.46 -12.01
C ILE A 492 -9.59 -8.92 -10.71
N SER A 493 -8.36 -9.41 -10.82
CA SER A 493 -7.45 -9.52 -9.70
C SER A 493 -7.19 -8.11 -9.24
N ILE A 494 -7.89 -7.70 -8.18
CA ILE A 494 -7.48 -6.55 -7.38
C ILE A 494 -6.19 -6.99 -6.70
N ASN A 495 -5.08 -6.90 -7.44
CA ASN A 495 -3.78 -6.80 -6.83
C ASN A 495 -3.87 -5.53 -5.98
N PRO A 496 -3.73 -5.61 -4.64
CA PRO A 496 -3.46 -4.40 -3.87
C PRO A 496 -2.23 -3.73 -4.50
N PRO A 497 -2.08 -2.40 -4.39
CA PRO A 497 -0.89 -1.72 -4.90
C PRO A 497 0.33 -2.50 -4.47
N SER A 498 1.20 -2.84 -5.43
CA SER A 498 2.53 -3.27 -5.05
C SER A 498 3.08 -2.10 -4.25
N ALA A 499 3.26 -2.30 -2.94
CA ALA A 499 4.35 -1.63 -2.28
C ALA A 499 5.55 -1.88 -3.20
N ALA A 500 6.27 -0.81 -3.54
CA ALA A 500 7.55 -0.99 -4.20
C ALA A 500 8.39 -1.94 -3.34
N ASP A 501 9.37 -2.58 -3.96
CA ASP A 501 10.40 -3.29 -3.22
C ASP A 501 11.22 -2.29 -2.39
N ASP A 502 10.64 -1.87 -1.25
CA ASP A 502 11.42 -1.62 -0.06
C ASP A 502 12.05 -2.99 0.26
N GLU A 503 13.25 -3.20 -0.27
CA GLU A 503 14.13 -4.26 0.20
C GLU A 503 14.30 -4.06 1.71
N GLU A 504 13.46 -4.76 2.51
CA GLU A 504 13.77 -5.06 3.90
C GLU A 504 15.11 -5.80 3.85
N LEU A 505 16.18 -5.04 4.03
CA LEU A 505 17.52 -5.54 4.26
C LEU A 505 17.39 -6.56 5.40
N GLU A 506 17.46 -7.84 5.06
CA GLU A 506 17.67 -8.91 6.02
C GLU A 506 18.99 -8.60 6.73
N VAL A 507 18.90 -7.89 7.85
CA VAL A 507 19.93 -7.86 8.87
C VAL A 507 19.83 -9.22 9.53
N PRO A 508 20.83 -10.11 9.39
CA PRO A 508 20.81 -11.35 10.12
C PRO A 508 20.81 -11.02 11.60
N GLU A 509 19.79 -11.47 12.33
CA GLU A 509 19.80 -11.48 13.79
C GLU A 509 20.86 -12.51 14.26
N GLU A 510 22.14 -12.14 14.17
CA GLU A 510 23.15 -12.79 15.01
C GLU A 510 22.83 -12.47 16.48
N PRO A 511 22.93 -13.47 17.38
CA PRO A 511 22.52 -13.29 18.76
C PRO A 511 23.43 -12.27 19.44
N THR A 512 22.87 -11.10 19.77
CA THR A 512 23.59 -10.06 20.50
C THR A 512 23.71 -10.43 21.97
N ASP A 513 24.83 -11.06 22.32
CA ASP A 513 25.31 -11.11 23.69
C ASP A 513 25.36 -9.68 24.25
N LEU A 514 24.78 -9.49 25.44
CA LEU A 514 24.55 -8.19 26.08
C LEU A 514 25.84 -7.60 26.69
N ARG A 515 26.87 -7.40 25.86
CA ARG A 515 28.11 -6.72 26.21
C ARG A 515 28.31 -5.48 25.32
N PRO A 516 28.74 -4.33 25.86
CA PRO A 516 29.09 -3.17 25.04
C PRO A 516 30.23 -3.50 24.07
N LEU A 517 30.02 -3.22 22.78
CA LEU A 517 30.98 -3.46 21.70
C LEU A 517 32.19 -2.54 21.85
N THR A 518 33.34 -3.04 21.41
CA THR A 518 34.60 -2.29 21.38
C THR A 518 34.69 -1.33 20.18
N HIS A 519 35.60 -0.36 20.27
CA HIS A 519 35.77 0.67 19.25
C HIS A 519 36.19 0.11 17.88
N GLU A 520 36.93 -1.00 17.85
CA GLU A 520 37.35 -1.66 16.61
C GLU A 520 36.19 -2.42 15.93
N GLU A 521 35.33 -3.07 16.71
CA GLU A 521 34.13 -3.74 16.21
C GLU A 521 33.15 -2.74 15.58
N LEU A 522 32.94 -1.59 16.23
CA LEU A 522 32.16 -0.47 15.68
C LEU A 522 32.74 0.05 14.37
N LYS A 523 34.07 0.15 14.26
CA LYS A 523 34.76 0.58 13.04
C LYS A 523 34.59 -0.41 11.88
N LEU A 524 34.65 -1.71 12.16
CA LEU A 524 34.40 -2.77 11.19
C LEU A 524 32.94 -2.80 10.71
N ILE A 525 31.98 -2.61 11.62
CA ILE A 525 30.54 -2.49 11.27
C ILE A 525 30.30 -1.28 10.38
N ALA A 526 30.89 -0.12 10.70
CA ALA A 526 30.79 1.09 9.89
C ALA A 526 31.37 0.88 8.47
N GLN A 527 32.55 0.27 8.34
CA GLN A 527 33.15 -0.05 7.04
C GLN A 527 32.29 -1.02 6.22
N ARG A 528 31.70 -2.04 6.85
CA ARG A 528 30.80 -3.02 6.20
C ARG A 528 29.54 -2.36 5.64
N ASN A 529 28.97 -1.40 6.37
CA ASN A 529 27.77 -0.65 5.94
C ASN A 529 28.08 0.37 4.83
N ILE A 530 29.29 0.96 4.83
CA ILE A 530 29.76 1.81 3.72
C ILE A 530 29.92 0.97 2.44
N GLY A 531 30.53 -0.22 2.52
CA GLY A 531 30.67 -1.13 1.37
C GLY A 531 29.34 -1.55 0.75
N LYS A 532 28.31 -1.83 1.56
CA LYS A 532 26.96 -2.17 1.07
C LYS A 532 26.30 -1.01 0.31
N ARG A 533 26.51 0.25 0.72
CA ARG A 533 25.96 1.44 0.03
C ARG A 533 26.58 1.72 -1.34
N VAL A 534 27.80 1.24 -1.61
CA VAL A 534 28.46 1.44 -2.92
C VAL A 534 27.88 0.51 -4.00
N ASN A 535 27.52 -0.73 -3.64
CA ASN A 535 26.95 -1.70 -4.59
C ASN A 535 25.52 -1.36 -5.04
N THR A 536 24.72 -0.66 -4.22
CA THR A 536 23.35 -0.25 -4.56
C THR A 536 23.27 0.92 -5.55
N LEU A 537 24.40 1.53 -5.94
CA LEU A 537 24.46 2.64 -6.92
C LEU A 537 24.87 2.18 -8.33
N ALA A 538 25.09 0.88 -8.55
CA ALA A 538 25.49 0.33 -9.84
C ALA A 538 24.27 0.01 -10.75
N VAL A 539 23.93 0.96 -11.62
CA VAL A 539 22.86 0.83 -12.64
C VAL A 539 23.15 -0.33 -13.62
N PRO A 540 22.16 -1.18 -13.98
CA PRO A 540 22.36 -2.22 -15.00
C PRO A 540 22.47 -1.62 -16.41
N SER A 541 23.48 -2.07 -17.16
CA SER A 541 23.72 -1.65 -18.54
C SER A 541 22.70 -2.28 -19.53
N PRO A 542 22.35 -1.59 -20.63
CA PRO A 542 21.32 -2.06 -21.55
C PRO A 542 21.78 -3.28 -22.37
N THR A 543 20.86 -4.24 -22.53
CA THR A 543 21.07 -5.49 -23.26
C THR A 543 21.32 -5.27 -24.76
N LYS A 544 22.33 -5.97 -25.30
CA LYS A 544 22.68 -5.95 -26.72
C LYS A 544 21.57 -6.54 -27.59
N ALA A 545 21.06 -5.76 -28.54
CA ALA A 545 20.20 -6.28 -29.61
C ALA A 545 21.02 -7.08 -30.63
N THR A 546 20.87 -8.40 -30.64
CA THR A 546 21.46 -9.29 -31.66
C THR A 546 20.62 -9.27 -32.94
N LYS A 547 21.07 -8.55 -33.97
CA LYS A 547 20.60 -8.76 -35.35
C LYS A 547 21.34 -9.94 -35.96
N SER A 548 20.63 -10.98 -36.40
CA SER A 548 21.16 -11.94 -37.39
C SER A 548 20.97 -11.40 -38.82
N PRO A 549 21.76 -11.86 -39.82
CA PRO A 549 21.71 -11.29 -41.16
C PRO A 549 21.05 -12.19 -42.22
N ARG A 550 20.33 -11.52 -43.14
CA ARG A 550 20.37 -11.70 -44.61
C ARG A 550 19.63 -12.86 -45.30
N ALA A 551 18.81 -12.45 -46.29
CA ALA A 551 18.33 -13.18 -47.48
C ALA A 551 17.45 -14.43 -47.24
N THR A 552 16.46 -14.74 -48.08
CA THR A 552 16.08 -14.23 -49.43
C THR A 552 14.62 -13.81 -49.48
#